data_AF-A0A1V6CY94-F1
#
_entry.id   AF-A0A1V6CY94-F1
#
_cell.length_a   1.000
_cell.length_b   1.000
_cell.length_c   1.000
_cell.angle_alpha   90.00
_cell.angle_beta   90.00
_cell.angle_gamma   90.00
#
_symmetry.space_group_name_H-M   'P 1'
#
loop_
_entity.id
_entity.type
_entity.pdbx_description
1 polymer ?
#
loop_
_entity_poly.entity_id
_entity_poly.type
_entity_poly.pdbx_seq_one_letter_code
_entity_poly.pdbx_strand_id
1 'polypeptide(L)'
;MKRIAWICVLLAAPSSPVSAQQAAPPAAPAPADKTLKLEGLRLDVKNRRITIDAEVTAPTTALEFLLVRSGGKEYESVLRSRVKGSDLHAALLALGLMPGKPARWIDQNQGDPRFAPPEGPAVSIALRWKDKQDKVHEQPASAWIAPAGRKKVNMPDRWVFIGSQFLPDGRYWADVDGEIISVSNFASAVLDVPFESSNKEALMDFVSNAKAMPPAGTKVEMIIEPLAGAENSPHARVMIEIDPFGRLRLDGRPILLSDLREWAEQFIAKYPKGFVQIRAAGKAIVHDVEQVRMELRLGGAWETEIIRLPAEDAVLPRTPDQLQRQLKWWDNQFANAQDLIRDPAEDAQAVLQQIQRDLQVLQATQGLWEQYAKNLRQKMETYKASTQPAGTKTQDKPSGP
;
A
#
# COMPACT_ATOMS: atom_id res chain seq x y z
N MET A 1 11.47 46.90 65.75
CA MET A 1 11.97 46.49 64.43
C MET A 1 11.42 45.09 64.12
N LYS A 2 10.40 45.01 63.27
CA LYS A 2 9.64 43.78 62.99
C LYS A 2 10.32 43.02 61.84
N ARG A 3 10.74 41.77 62.09
CA ARG A 3 11.31 40.87 61.07
C ARG A 3 10.16 40.11 60.41
N ILE A 4 9.97 40.35 59.11
CA ILE A 4 8.99 39.66 58.27
C ILE A 4 9.63 38.38 57.75
N ALA A 5 9.12 37.23 58.18
CA ALA A 5 9.47 35.92 57.64
C ALA A 5 8.72 35.70 56.33
N TRP A 6 9.47 35.49 55.25
CA TRP A 6 8.91 35.06 53.96
C TRP A 6 8.75 33.53 53.97
N ILE A 7 7.52 33.06 54.03
CA ILE A 7 7.15 31.67 53.85
C ILE A 7 6.99 31.45 52.33
N CYS A 8 7.94 30.76 51.71
CA CYS A 8 7.77 30.23 50.35
C CYS A 8 6.89 28.96 50.43
N VAL A 9 5.62 29.09 50.08
CA VAL A 9 4.72 27.96 49.84
C VAL A 9 5.07 27.35 48.48
N LEU A 10 5.74 26.20 48.50
CA LEU A 10 5.90 25.33 47.34
C LEU A 10 4.59 24.55 47.13
N LEU A 11 3.79 24.97 46.14
CA LEU A 11 2.68 24.17 45.63
C LEU A 11 3.24 22.99 44.81
N ALA A 12 3.37 21.83 45.44
CA ALA A 12 3.58 20.56 44.76
C ALA A 12 2.27 20.12 44.09
N ALA A 13 2.24 20.19 42.75
CA ALA A 13 1.17 19.57 41.97
C ALA A 13 1.39 18.04 41.91
N PRO A 14 0.38 17.21 42.19
CA PRO A 14 0.52 15.76 42.07
C PRO A 14 0.54 15.35 40.60
N SER A 15 1.70 14.91 40.11
CA SER A 15 1.82 14.25 38.81
C SER A 15 1.29 12.82 38.92
N SER A 16 0.03 12.64 38.53
CA SER A 16 -0.54 11.30 38.33
C SER A 16 0.17 10.63 37.14
N PRO A 17 0.54 9.34 37.23
CA PRO A 17 1.07 8.61 36.09
C PRO A 17 -0.03 8.49 35.03
N VAL A 18 0.23 9.03 33.83
CA VAL A 18 -0.61 8.78 32.66
C VAL A 18 -0.42 7.31 32.29
N SER A 19 -1.37 6.49 32.71
CA SER A 19 -1.55 5.14 32.19
C SER A 19 -1.90 5.26 30.70
N ALA A 20 -0.99 4.85 29.83
CA ALA A 20 -1.28 4.68 28.41
C ALA A 20 -2.22 3.48 28.27
N GLN A 21 -3.52 3.74 28.39
CA GLN A 21 -4.54 2.77 28.04
C GLN A 21 -4.45 2.58 26.52
N GLN A 22 -3.87 1.46 26.08
CA GLN A 22 -3.99 0.98 24.71
C GLN A 22 -5.49 0.89 24.39
N ALA A 23 -5.98 1.87 23.63
CA ALA A 23 -7.30 1.77 23.03
C ALA A 23 -7.23 0.61 22.04
N ALA A 24 -8.00 -0.45 22.31
CA ALA A 24 -8.30 -1.46 21.31
C ALA A 24 -8.77 -0.74 20.03
N PRO A 25 -8.42 -1.26 18.83
CA PRO A 25 -8.89 -0.68 17.58
C PRO A 25 -10.40 -0.49 17.67
N PRO A 26 -10.94 0.69 17.30
CA PRO A 26 -12.37 0.92 17.38
C PRO A 26 -13.06 -0.19 16.60
N ALA A 27 -13.92 -0.94 17.30
CA ALA A 27 -14.77 -1.92 16.66
C ALA A 27 -15.48 -1.21 15.49
N ALA A 28 -15.39 -1.81 14.30
CA ALA A 28 -16.04 -1.27 13.11
C ALA A 28 -17.51 -0.97 13.47
N PRO A 29 -18.00 0.27 13.24
CA PRO A 29 -19.38 0.59 13.54
C PRO A 29 -20.29 -0.39 12.81
N ALA A 30 -21.26 -0.97 13.53
CA ALA A 30 -22.24 -1.86 12.93
C ALA A 30 -22.86 -1.17 11.70
N PRO A 31 -22.93 -1.84 10.54
CA PRO A 31 -23.36 -1.19 9.31
C PRO A 31 -24.82 -0.75 9.47
N ALA A 32 -25.04 0.55 9.53
CA ALA A 32 -26.35 1.12 9.26
C ALA A 32 -26.79 0.66 7.86
N ASP A 33 -28.09 0.42 7.69
CA ASP A 33 -28.77 -0.13 6.49
C ASP A 33 -28.71 0.84 5.28
N LYS A 34 -27.51 1.33 4.96
CA LYS A 34 -27.24 2.39 3.98
C LYS A 34 -26.33 1.85 2.89
N THR A 35 -26.85 1.77 1.67
CA THR A 35 -26.04 1.67 0.46
C THR A 35 -25.14 2.90 0.36
N LEU A 36 -23.82 2.71 0.38
CA LEU A 36 -22.86 3.79 0.14
C LEU A 36 -22.84 4.10 -1.36
N LYS A 37 -22.84 5.39 -1.71
CA LYS A 37 -22.85 5.85 -3.11
C LYS A 37 -21.60 6.69 -3.36
N LEU A 38 -20.84 6.28 -4.37
CA LEU A 38 -19.70 6.99 -4.95
C LEU A 38 -20.04 7.31 -6.42
N GLU A 39 -19.20 8.09 -7.10
CA GLU A 39 -19.43 8.41 -8.51
C GLU A 39 -19.38 7.14 -9.37
N GLY A 40 -20.52 6.74 -9.94
CA GLY A 40 -20.64 5.54 -10.77
C GLY A 40 -20.57 4.21 -10.01
N LEU A 41 -20.56 4.21 -8.68
CA LEU A 41 -20.51 2.99 -7.85
C LEU A 41 -21.49 3.06 -6.67
N ARG A 42 -22.20 1.96 -6.43
CA ARG A 42 -23.06 1.73 -5.27
C ARG A 42 -22.57 0.49 -4.52
N LEU A 43 -22.40 0.60 -3.21
CA LEU A 43 -21.99 -0.49 -2.33
C LEU A 43 -23.10 -0.82 -1.34
N ASP A 44 -23.62 -2.03 -1.41
CA ASP A 44 -24.52 -2.63 -0.44
C ASP A 44 -23.73 -3.63 0.43
N VAL A 45 -23.31 -3.17 1.60
CA VAL A 45 -22.50 -3.99 2.54
C VAL A 45 -23.31 -5.17 3.08
N LYS A 46 -24.61 -4.98 3.32
CA LYS A 46 -25.48 -6.00 3.90
C LYS A 46 -25.68 -7.18 2.95
N ASN A 47 -25.96 -6.88 1.68
CA ASN A 47 -26.11 -7.91 0.64
C ASN A 47 -24.77 -8.26 -0.02
N ARG A 48 -23.65 -7.68 0.44
CA ARG A 48 -22.29 -7.84 -0.08
C ARG A 48 -22.20 -7.65 -1.60
N ARG A 49 -22.81 -6.59 -2.10
CA ARG A 49 -22.95 -6.31 -3.54
C ARG A 49 -22.37 -4.94 -3.89
N ILE A 50 -21.60 -4.90 -4.97
CA ILE A 50 -21.15 -3.66 -5.62
C ILE A 50 -21.91 -3.54 -6.94
N THR A 51 -22.42 -2.36 -7.25
CA THR A 51 -23.05 -2.06 -8.54
C THR A 51 -22.37 -0.87 -9.17
N ILE A 52 -21.84 -1.05 -10.39
CA ILE A 52 -21.16 -0.03 -11.17
C ILE A 52 -22.05 0.37 -12.35
N ASP A 53 -22.24 1.68 -12.53
CA ASP A 53 -22.88 2.22 -13.74
C ASP A 53 -21.86 2.22 -14.89
N ALA A 54 -22.16 1.51 -15.97
CA ALA A 54 -21.28 1.35 -17.11
C ALA A 54 -22.03 1.55 -18.44
N GLU A 55 -21.25 1.65 -19.51
CA GLU A 55 -21.75 1.70 -20.89
C GLU A 55 -21.01 0.69 -21.76
N VAL A 56 -21.74 0.07 -22.68
CA VAL A 56 -21.17 -0.79 -23.72
C VAL A 56 -20.31 0.03 -24.68
N THR A 57 -19.09 -0.43 -24.95
CA THR A 57 -18.18 0.17 -25.94
C THR A 57 -18.35 -0.52 -27.30
N ALA A 58 -17.50 -0.18 -28.27
CA ALA A 58 -17.36 -0.92 -29.52
C ALA A 58 -15.89 -1.33 -29.71
N PRO A 59 -15.42 -2.41 -29.07
CA PRO A 59 -14.03 -2.84 -29.19
C PRO A 59 -13.71 -3.15 -30.64
N THR A 60 -12.61 -2.59 -31.16
CA THR A 60 -12.14 -2.78 -32.53
C THR A 60 -10.96 -3.74 -32.61
N THR A 61 -10.44 -4.17 -31.46
CA THR A 61 -9.27 -5.04 -31.32
C THR A 61 -9.56 -6.17 -30.33
N ALA A 62 -8.57 -7.04 -30.09
CA ALA A 62 -8.65 -8.04 -29.04
C ALA A 62 -8.82 -7.36 -27.67
N LEU A 63 -9.43 -8.07 -26.72
CA LEU A 63 -9.75 -7.51 -25.42
C LEU A 63 -8.56 -7.61 -24.46
N GLU A 64 -8.21 -6.48 -23.86
CA GLU A 64 -7.33 -6.43 -22.68
C GLU A 64 -8.15 -6.29 -21.38
N PHE A 65 -9.32 -5.65 -21.47
CA PHE A 65 -10.13 -5.31 -20.30
C PHE A 65 -11.62 -5.65 -20.46
N LEU A 66 -12.24 -5.99 -19.33
CA LEU A 66 -13.70 -6.01 -19.21
C LEU A 66 -14.23 -4.60 -18.94
N LEU A 67 -13.54 -3.82 -18.10
CA LEU A 67 -13.96 -2.48 -17.69
C LEU A 67 -12.77 -1.53 -17.59
N VAL A 68 -12.91 -0.35 -18.20
CA VAL A 68 -11.98 0.77 -18.07
C VAL A 68 -12.71 2.06 -17.68
N ARG A 69 -11.94 3.05 -17.26
CA ARG A 69 -12.43 4.41 -17.07
C ARG A 69 -12.78 5.05 -18.43
N SER A 70 -13.87 5.79 -18.49
CA SER A 70 -14.27 6.55 -19.69
C SER A 70 -13.15 7.51 -20.12
N GLY A 71 -12.87 7.55 -21.43
CA GLY A 71 -11.75 8.29 -22.01
C GLY A 71 -10.41 7.55 -22.01
N GLY A 72 -10.36 6.30 -21.52
CA GLY A 72 -9.20 5.43 -21.58
C GLY A 72 -9.20 4.50 -22.80
N LYS A 73 -8.79 3.26 -22.58
CA LYS A 73 -8.58 2.20 -23.59
C LYS A 73 -9.88 1.54 -24.09
N GLU A 74 -10.85 2.34 -24.52
CA GLU A 74 -12.20 1.85 -24.88
C GLU A 74 -12.24 0.95 -26.13
N TYR A 75 -11.23 1.03 -27.00
CA TYR A 75 -11.12 0.24 -28.24
C TYR A 75 -10.71 -1.23 -27.99
N GLU A 76 -10.28 -1.56 -26.77
CA GLU A 76 -9.84 -2.90 -26.33
C GLU A 76 -10.55 -3.34 -25.03
N SER A 77 -11.69 -2.71 -24.72
CA SER A 77 -12.41 -2.92 -23.46
C SER A 77 -13.90 -3.11 -23.69
N VAL A 78 -14.56 -4.08 -23.06
CA VAL A 78 -16.01 -4.35 -23.27
C VAL A 78 -16.92 -3.22 -22.74
N LEU A 79 -16.54 -2.62 -21.61
CA LEU A 79 -17.32 -1.61 -20.91
C LEU A 79 -16.45 -0.41 -20.53
N ARG A 80 -17.09 0.75 -20.43
CA ARG A 80 -16.52 1.96 -19.84
C ARG A 80 -17.36 2.47 -18.67
N SER A 81 -16.74 3.07 -17.66
CA SER A 81 -17.43 3.71 -16.53
C SER A 81 -16.68 4.94 -16.04
N ARG A 82 -17.35 5.81 -15.27
CA ARG A 82 -16.72 6.94 -14.58
C ARG A 82 -16.05 6.53 -13.26
N VAL A 83 -16.31 5.32 -12.78
CA VAL A 83 -15.77 4.81 -11.51
C VAL A 83 -14.25 4.83 -11.51
N LYS A 84 -13.65 5.19 -10.37
CA LYS A 84 -12.21 5.08 -10.17
C LYS A 84 -11.83 3.66 -9.73
N GLY A 85 -10.63 3.22 -10.07
CA GLY A 85 -10.12 1.94 -9.59
C GLY A 85 -10.00 1.92 -8.06
N SER A 86 -9.61 3.04 -7.44
CA SER A 86 -9.52 3.18 -5.98
C SER A 86 -10.87 3.07 -5.30
N ASP A 87 -11.96 3.55 -5.92
CA ASP A 87 -13.32 3.42 -5.38
C ASP A 87 -13.77 1.94 -5.37
N LEU A 88 -13.50 1.20 -6.47
CA LEU A 88 -13.76 -0.24 -6.51
C LEU A 88 -12.90 -1.00 -5.48
N HIS A 89 -11.62 -0.66 -5.37
CA HIS A 89 -10.73 -1.25 -4.36
C HIS A 89 -11.29 -1.04 -2.95
N ALA A 90 -11.63 0.20 -2.60
CA ALA A 90 -12.18 0.54 -1.29
C ALA A 90 -13.51 -0.18 -1.02
N ALA A 91 -14.37 -0.32 -2.04
CA ALA A 91 -15.61 -1.06 -1.92
C ALA A 91 -15.38 -2.55 -1.64
N LEU A 92 -14.40 -3.18 -2.28
CA LEU A 92 -14.03 -4.58 -2.03
C LEU A 92 -13.45 -4.76 -0.62
N LEU A 93 -12.62 -3.83 -0.14
CA LEU A 93 -12.13 -3.81 1.25
C LEU A 93 -13.30 -3.69 2.25
N ALA A 94 -14.28 -2.83 1.96
CA ALA A 94 -15.46 -2.65 2.81
C ALA A 94 -16.35 -3.91 2.87
N LEU A 95 -16.24 -4.82 1.88
CA LEU A 95 -16.85 -6.15 1.91
C LEU A 95 -16.00 -7.20 2.67
N GLY A 96 -14.92 -6.78 3.33
CA GLY A 96 -14.03 -7.63 4.12
C GLY A 96 -13.02 -8.42 3.30
N LEU A 97 -12.84 -8.10 2.02
CA LEU A 97 -11.85 -8.75 1.16
C LEU A 97 -10.49 -8.07 1.31
N MET A 98 -9.41 -8.84 1.12
CA MET A 98 -8.05 -8.31 1.01
C MET A 98 -7.54 -8.50 -0.42
N PRO A 99 -6.81 -7.54 -1.01
CA PRO A 99 -6.22 -7.72 -2.33
C PRO A 99 -5.21 -8.88 -2.26
N GLY A 100 -5.04 -9.62 -3.34
CA GLY A 100 -4.01 -10.64 -3.46
C GLY A 100 -2.82 -10.19 -4.29
N LYS A 101 -2.35 -11.05 -5.20
CA LYS A 101 -1.15 -10.84 -6.02
C LYS A 101 -1.54 -10.68 -7.49
N PRO A 102 -1.00 -9.69 -8.22
CA PRO A 102 -1.10 -9.68 -9.68
C PRO A 102 -0.30 -10.85 -10.29
N ALA A 103 -0.48 -11.09 -11.59
CA ALA A 103 0.36 -12.01 -12.34
C ALA A 103 1.84 -11.61 -12.23
N ARG A 104 2.73 -12.61 -12.20
CA ARG A 104 4.18 -12.39 -12.17
C ARG A 104 4.93 -13.45 -12.94
N TRP A 105 6.06 -13.06 -13.50
CA TRP A 105 7.07 -13.98 -14.00
C TRP A 105 8.08 -14.23 -12.89
N ILE A 106 8.17 -15.48 -12.44
CA ILE A 106 9.09 -15.89 -11.40
C ILE A 106 10.36 -16.38 -12.07
N ASP A 107 11.43 -15.61 -11.93
CA ASP A 107 12.75 -16.03 -12.39
C ASP A 107 13.14 -17.33 -11.70
N GLN A 108 13.40 -18.34 -12.51
CA GLN A 108 13.99 -19.58 -12.06
C GLN A 108 15.49 -19.40 -12.27
N ASN A 109 16.29 -19.42 -11.20
CA ASN A 109 17.74 -19.16 -11.22
C ASN A 109 18.50 -19.81 -12.39
N GLN A 110 17.97 -20.92 -12.93
CA GLN A 110 18.29 -21.48 -14.24
C GLN A 110 17.01 -21.97 -14.93
N GLY A 111 16.64 -21.41 -16.09
CA GLY A 111 15.47 -21.81 -16.88
C GLY A 111 14.64 -20.63 -17.39
N ASP A 112 13.60 -20.94 -18.18
CA ASP A 112 12.61 -19.93 -18.57
C ASP A 112 11.82 -19.47 -17.32
N PRO A 113 11.52 -18.17 -17.20
CA PRO A 113 10.70 -17.67 -16.10
C PRO A 113 9.37 -18.41 -16.03
N ARG A 114 8.97 -18.81 -14.82
CA ARG A 114 7.69 -19.49 -14.60
C ARG A 114 6.59 -18.46 -14.42
N PHE A 115 5.56 -18.53 -15.24
CA PHE A 115 4.35 -17.74 -15.04
C PHE A 115 3.63 -18.16 -13.75
N ALA A 116 3.29 -17.17 -12.92
CA ALA A 116 2.39 -17.34 -11.79
C ALA A 116 1.14 -16.47 -12.03
N PRO A 117 -0.07 -17.08 -12.05
CA PRO A 117 -1.30 -16.37 -12.33
C PRO A 117 -1.65 -15.39 -11.20
N PRO A 118 -2.59 -14.46 -11.46
CA PRO A 118 -3.14 -13.63 -10.41
C PRO A 118 -3.86 -14.48 -9.34
N GLU A 119 -3.70 -14.10 -8.08
CA GLU A 119 -4.26 -14.81 -6.93
C GLU A 119 -5.00 -13.82 -6.04
N GLY A 120 -6.13 -14.21 -5.45
CA GLY A 120 -6.90 -13.34 -4.55
C GLY A 120 -8.30 -13.87 -4.26
N PRO A 121 -9.09 -13.18 -3.43
CA PRO A 121 -10.52 -13.47 -3.24
C PRO A 121 -11.27 -13.42 -4.56
N ALA A 122 -12.08 -14.44 -4.85
CA ALA A 122 -12.80 -14.52 -6.10
C ALA A 122 -14.16 -13.81 -6.04
N VAL A 123 -14.55 -13.17 -7.14
CA VAL A 123 -15.82 -12.47 -7.32
C VAL A 123 -16.51 -12.93 -8.60
N SER A 124 -17.84 -12.95 -8.58
CA SER A 124 -18.66 -13.06 -9.79
C SER A 124 -19.00 -11.67 -10.32
N ILE A 125 -19.14 -11.57 -11.64
CA ILE A 125 -19.56 -10.34 -12.33
C ILE A 125 -20.74 -10.66 -13.23
N ALA A 126 -21.87 -10.00 -12.98
CA ALA A 126 -23.06 -10.04 -13.82
C ALA A 126 -23.31 -8.67 -14.46
N LEU A 127 -23.86 -8.67 -15.67
CA LEU A 127 -24.19 -7.48 -16.44
C LEU A 127 -25.70 -7.44 -16.61
N ARG A 128 -26.32 -6.36 -16.13
CA ARG A 128 -27.76 -6.14 -16.23
C ARG A 128 -28.04 -4.90 -17.07
N TRP A 129 -28.94 -5.00 -18.03
CA TRP A 129 -29.32 -3.87 -18.89
C TRP A 129 -30.79 -3.97 -19.31
N LYS A 130 -31.29 -2.90 -19.92
CA LYS A 130 -32.59 -2.87 -20.58
C LYS A 130 -32.42 -2.82 -22.09
N ASP A 131 -33.22 -3.58 -22.81
CA ASP A 131 -33.29 -3.46 -24.28
C ASP A 131 -34.14 -2.26 -24.71
N LYS A 132 -34.34 -2.11 -26.03
CA LYS A 132 -35.14 -1.02 -26.60
C LYS A 132 -36.63 -1.09 -26.23
N GLN A 133 -37.09 -2.21 -25.68
CA GLN A 133 -38.45 -2.45 -25.23
C GLN A 133 -38.56 -2.40 -23.69
N ASP A 134 -37.56 -1.85 -23.00
CA ASP A 134 -37.47 -1.78 -21.53
C ASP A 134 -37.44 -3.13 -20.82
N LYS A 135 -37.26 -4.24 -21.56
CA LYS A 135 -37.13 -5.57 -20.95
C LYS A 135 -35.74 -5.69 -20.33
N VAL A 136 -35.71 -6.10 -19.07
CA VAL A 136 -34.48 -6.34 -18.31
C VAL A 136 -33.86 -7.66 -18.76
N HIS A 137 -32.56 -7.61 -19.06
CA HIS A 137 -31.71 -8.75 -19.32
C HIS A 137 -30.60 -8.79 -18.28
N GLU A 138 -30.15 -9.99 -17.94
CA GLU A 138 -29.00 -10.22 -17.08
C GLU A 138 -28.21 -11.42 -17.59
N GLN A 139 -26.89 -11.26 -17.68
CA GLN A 139 -25.96 -12.31 -18.11
C GLN A 139 -24.67 -12.24 -17.29
N PRO A 140 -23.95 -13.36 -17.10
CA PRO A 140 -22.58 -13.30 -16.58
C PRO A 140 -21.70 -12.51 -17.56
N ALA A 141 -20.74 -11.74 -17.05
CA ALA A 141 -19.87 -10.92 -17.88
C ALA A 141 -19.09 -11.74 -18.93
N SER A 142 -18.79 -13.00 -18.61
CA SER A 142 -18.14 -13.93 -19.52
C SER A 142 -18.93 -14.24 -20.79
N ALA A 143 -20.25 -14.08 -20.79
CA ALA A 143 -21.07 -14.26 -22.00
C ALA A 143 -20.74 -13.23 -23.09
N TRP A 144 -20.20 -12.08 -22.70
CA TRP A 144 -19.82 -10.99 -23.62
C TRP A 144 -18.37 -11.12 -24.13
N ILE A 145 -17.67 -12.16 -23.71
CA ILE A 145 -16.29 -12.46 -24.09
C ILE A 145 -16.29 -13.75 -24.92
N ALA A 146 -15.54 -13.77 -26.01
CA ALA A 146 -15.34 -14.94 -26.86
C ALA A 146 -13.83 -15.20 -27.05
N PRO A 147 -13.42 -16.46 -27.27
CA PRO A 147 -12.02 -16.76 -27.56
C PRO A 147 -11.60 -16.16 -28.90
N ALA A 148 -10.38 -15.62 -28.95
CA ALA A 148 -9.75 -15.18 -30.19
C ALA A 148 -9.28 -16.40 -31.00
N GLY A 149 -9.73 -16.51 -32.25
CA GLY A 149 -9.33 -17.58 -33.15
C GLY A 149 -9.89 -18.97 -32.77
N ARG A 150 -9.11 -20.03 -33.02
CA ARG A 150 -9.52 -21.43 -32.83
C ARG A 150 -8.79 -22.15 -31.68
N LYS A 151 -7.95 -21.43 -30.94
CA LYS A 151 -7.16 -22.01 -29.84
C LYS A 151 -8.09 -22.30 -28.66
N LYS A 152 -7.85 -23.42 -27.97
CA LYS A 152 -8.51 -23.70 -26.70
C LYS A 152 -7.92 -22.79 -25.63
N VAL A 153 -8.73 -21.89 -25.09
CA VAL A 153 -8.37 -20.97 -24.01
C VAL A 153 -9.27 -21.22 -22.81
N ASN A 154 -8.78 -20.88 -21.62
CA ASN A 154 -9.63 -20.87 -20.43
C ASN A 154 -10.58 -19.67 -20.53
N MET A 155 -11.88 -19.90 -20.46
CA MET A 155 -12.84 -18.79 -20.46
C MET A 155 -12.95 -18.20 -19.06
N PRO A 156 -13.08 -16.86 -18.92
CA PRO A 156 -13.39 -16.25 -17.63
C PRO A 156 -14.70 -16.81 -17.08
N ASP A 157 -14.69 -17.31 -15.85
CA ASP A 157 -15.90 -17.68 -15.10
C ASP A 157 -16.03 -16.88 -13.78
N ARG A 158 -14.93 -16.25 -13.37
CA ARG A 158 -14.78 -15.38 -12.20
C ARG A 158 -13.56 -14.47 -12.37
N TRP A 159 -13.48 -13.46 -11.52
CA TRP A 159 -12.31 -12.60 -11.35
C TRP A 159 -11.76 -12.71 -9.94
N VAL A 160 -10.50 -12.38 -9.75
CA VAL A 160 -9.87 -12.30 -8.42
C VAL A 160 -9.50 -10.87 -8.08
N PHE A 161 -9.68 -10.51 -6.81
CA PHE A 161 -9.26 -9.24 -6.27
C PHE A 161 -7.76 -9.23 -6.03
N ILE A 162 -7.04 -8.65 -6.98
CA ILE A 162 -5.57 -8.52 -6.95
C ILE A 162 -5.16 -7.17 -6.38
N GLY A 163 -6.04 -6.17 -6.48
CA GLY A 163 -5.72 -4.77 -6.27
C GLY A 163 -4.72 -4.24 -7.31
N SER A 164 -4.71 -2.94 -7.53
CA SER A 164 -3.71 -2.29 -8.38
C SER A 164 -2.40 -2.13 -7.62
N GLN A 165 -1.29 -2.08 -8.34
CA GLN A 165 -0.02 -1.59 -7.80
C GLN A 165 -0.01 -0.06 -7.67
N PHE A 166 0.99 0.45 -6.97
CA PHE A 166 1.26 1.89 -6.85
C PHE A 166 2.44 2.26 -7.74
N LEU A 167 2.28 3.31 -8.54
CA LEU A 167 3.38 3.94 -9.27
C LEU A 167 4.45 4.45 -8.30
N PRO A 168 5.71 4.67 -8.74
CA PRO A 168 6.80 5.10 -7.86
C PRO A 168 6.51 6.36 -7.02
N ASP A 169 5.69 7.27 -7.54
CA ASP A 169 5.24 8.49 -6.88
C ASP A 169 4.08 8.28 -5.88
N GLY A 170 3.62 7.05 -5.69
CA GLY A 170 2.56 6.69 -4.74
C GLY A 170 1.14 6.82 -5.30
N ARG A 171 0.96 7.21 -6.56
CA ARG A 171 -0.38 7.20 -7.19
C ARG A 171 -0.84 5.76 -7.43
N TYR A 172 -2.14 5.53 -7.22
CA TYR A 172 -2.78 4.23 -7.47
C TYR A 172 -2.91 4.02 -8.98
N TRP A 173 -2.27 2.98 -9.52
CA TRP A 173 -2.02 2.87 -10.97
C TRP A 173 -3.32 2.76 -11.78
N ALA A 174 -4.32 2.03 -11.27
CA ALA A 174 -5.66 1.94 -11.88
C ALA A 174 -6.34 3.30 -12.07
N ASP A 175 -6.08 4.28 -11.20
CA ASP A 175 -6.67 5.62 -11.31
C ASP A 175 -5.96 6.50 -12.34
N VAL A 176 -4.67 6.21 -12.58
CA VAL A 176 -3.83 6.93 -13.55
C VAL A 176 -4.14 6.47 -14.97
N ASP A 177 -4.12 5.16 -15.20
CA ASP A 177 -4.30 4.61 -16.55
C ASP A 177 -5.77 4.25 -16.85
N GLY A 178 -6.64 4.21 -15.83
CA GLY A 178 -8.05 3.88 -15.99
C GLY A 178 -8.32 2.40 -16.22
N GLU A 179 -7.38 1.53 -15.86
CA GLU A 179 -7.47 0.08 -16.04
C GLU A 179 -8.09 -0.56 -14.79
N ILE A 180 -9.34 -1.05 -14.89
CA ILE A 180 -10.14 -1.40 -13.71
C ILE A 180 -10.30 -2.92 -13.57
N ILE A 181 -10.80 -3.59 -14.61
CA ILE A 181 -11.01 -5.04 -14.63
C ILE A 181 -10.36 -5.62 -15.88
N SER A 182 -9.32 -6.44 -15.70
CA SER A 182 -8.57 -7.04 -16.80
C SER A 182 -9.10 -8.41 -17.20
N VAL A 183 -8.84 -8.78 -18.46
CA VAL A 183 -8.93 -10.14 -18.98
C VAL A 183 -7.58 -10.65 -19.51
N SER A 184 -6.50 -9.88 -19.32
CA SER A 184 -5.17 -10.09 -19.92
C SER A 184 -4.01 -9.79 -18.95
N ASN A 185 -4.18 -10.12 -17.66
CA ASN A 185 -3.11 -10.10 -16.65
C ASN A 185 -2.32 -8.77 -16.52
N PHE A 186 -2.99 -7.73 -16.05
CA PHE A 186 -2.42 -6.38 -15.86
C PHE A 186 -2.26 -6.04 -14.37
N ALA A 187 -1.03 -5.78 -13.92
CA ALA A 187 -0.74 -5.43 -12.52
C ALA A 187 -1.32 -4.06 -12.07
N SER A 188 -1.69 -3.23 -13.04
CA SER A 188 -2.43 -1.98 -12.89
C SER A 188 -3.92 -2.19 -12.61
N ALA A 189 -4.51 -3.34 -12.94
CA ALA A 189 -5.94 -3.59 -12.74
C ALA A 189 -6.30 -3.88 -11.28
N VAL A 190 -7.57 -3.71 -10.91
CA VAL A 190 -8.08 -4.03 -9.57
C VAL A 190 -8.54 -5.47 -9.48
N LEU A 191 -9.23 -5.93 -10.53
CA LEU A 191 -9.72 -7.30 -10.70
C LEU A 191 -9.09 -7.91 -11.94
N ASP A 192 -8.74 -9.19 -11.89
CA ASP A 192 -8.09 -9.90 -12.99
C ASP A 192 -8.58 -11.35 -13.10
N VAL A 193 -8.32 -11.99 -14.24
CA VAL A 193 -8.66 -13.39 -14.48
C VAL A 193 -7.64 -14.31 -13.79
N PRO A 194 -8.06 -15.37 -13.07
CA PRO A 194 -7.17 -16.20 -12.24
C PRO A 194 -6.43 -17.28 -13.05
N PHE A 195 -5.98 -16.95 -14.25
CA PHE A 195 -5.22 -17.83 -15.13
C PHE A 195 -4.33 -17.01 -16.04
N GLU A 196 -3.39 -17.67 -16.72
CA GLU A 196 -2.52 -17.05 -17.71
C GLU A 196 -3.33 -16.56 -18.91
N SER A 197 -3.34 -15.25 -19.11
CA SER A 197 -3.91 -14.56 -20.26
C SER A 197 -2.95 -13.47 -20.70
N SER A 198 -2.44 -13.59 -21.92
CA SER A 198 -1.32 -12.76 -22.38
C SER A 198 -1.75 -11.35 -22.76
N ASN A 199 -1.02 -10.33 -22.27
CA ASN A 199 -1.09 -8.95 -22.74
C ASN A 199 -0.21 -8.63 -23.96
N LYS A 200 0.43 -9.64 -24.56
CA LYS A 200 1.18 -9.46 -25.80
C LYS A 200 0.22 -9.59 -26.99
N GLU A 201 0.15 -8.56 -27.84
CA GLU A 201 -0.80 -8.45 -28.97
C GLU A 201 -0.91 -9.72 -29.83
N ALA A 202 0.21 -10.37 -30.16
CA ALA A 202 0.24 -11.58 -30.99
C ALA A 202 -0.35 -12.83 -30.31
N LEU A 203 -0.66 -12.75 -29.02
CA LEU A 203 -1.08 -13.85 -28.15
C LEU A 203 -2.37 -13.53 -27.38
N MET A 204 -3.09 -12.45 -27.71
CA MET A 204 -4.31 -12.10 -26.98
C MET A 204 -5.39 -13.17 -27.17
N ASP A 205 -5.97 -13.60 -26.05
CA ASP A 205 -6.83 -14.79 -25.99
C ASP A 205 -8.31 -14.48 -26.24
N PHE A 206 -8.73 -13.20 -26.24
CA PHE A 206 -10.15 -12.81 -26.21
C PHE A 206 -10.55 -11.71 -27.19
N VAL A 207 -11.79 -11.78 -27.67
CA VAL A 207 -12.49 -10.76 -28.47
C VAL A 207 -13.90 -10.53 -27.91
N SER A 208 -14.55 -9.44 -28.32
CA SER A 208 -15.94 -9.15 -27.94
C SER A 208 -16.92 -10.14 -28.59
N ASN A 209 -17.87 -10.66 -27.80
CA ASN A 209 -18.96 -11.47 -28.32
C ASN A 209 -20.12 -10.58 -28.77
N ALA A 210 -19.99 -9.98 -29.95
CA ALA A 210 -20.97 -9.04 -30.50
C ALA A 210 -22.42 -9.59 -30.60
N LYS A 211 -22.61 -10.92 -30.61
CA LYS A 211 -23.94 -11.54 -30.63
C LYS A 211 -24.66 -11.48 -29.27
N ALA A 212 -23.90 -11.43 -28.18
CA ALA A 212 -24.45 -11.39 -26.82
C ALA A 212 -24.56 -9.95 -26.28
N MET A 213 -23.79 -9.03 -26.84
CA MET A 213 -23.76 -7.63 -26.41
C MET A 213 -24.91 -6.82 -27.00
N PRO A 214 -25.55 -5.92 -26.23
CA PRO A 214 -26.42 -4.90 -26.80
C PRO A 214 -25.59 -3.85 -27.58
N PRO A 215 -26.23 -2.95 -28.36
CA PRO A 215 -25.51 -1.93 -29.11
C PRO A 215 -24.60 -1.05 -28.22
N ALA A 216 -23.49 -0.57 -28.79
CA ALA A 216 -22.62 0.38 -28.12
C ALA A 216 -23.39 1.61 -27.60
N GLY A 217 -22.98 2.12 -26.44
CA GLY A 217 -23.66 3.18 -25.69
C GLY A 217 -24.82 2.71 -24.81
N THR A 218 -25.22 1.44 -24.88
CA THR A 218 -26.24 0.89 -23.98
C THR A 218 -25.78 0.99 -22.53
N LYS A 219 -26.64 1.51 -21.66
CA LYS A 219 -26.39 1.59 -20.21
C LYS A 219 -26.49 0.20 -19.57
N VAL A 220 -25.51 -0.13 -18.73
CA VAL A 220 -25.39 -1.42 -18.06
C VAL A 220 -25.12 -1.18 -16.59
N GLU A 221 -25.79 -1.92 -15.72
CA GLU A 221 -25.38 -2.10 -14.33
C GLU A 221 -24.48 -3.34 -14.26
N MET A 222 -23.20 -3.14 -13.93
CA MET A 222 -22.29 -4.23 -13.60
C MET A 222 -22.44 -4.55 -12.12
N ILE A 223 -22.80 -5.79 -11.80
CA ILE A 223 -23.01 -6.28 -10.44
C ILE A 223 -21.84 -7.18 -10.08
N ILE A 224 -21.10 -6.82 -9.03
CA ILE A 224 -19.96 -7.58 -8.51
C ILE A 224 -20.31 -8.09 -7.12
N GLU A 225 -20.15 -9.40 -6.92
CA GLU A 225 -20.44 -10.07 -5.65
C GLU A 225 -19.29 -11.03 -5.29
N PRO A 226 -18.83 -11.07 -4.03
CA PRO A 226 -17.87 -12.08 -3.59
C PRO A 226 -18.45 -13.48 -3.75
N LEU A 227 -17.65 -14.41 -4.30
CA LEU A 227 -18.03 -15.81 -4.31
C LEU A 227 -18.01 -16.39 -2.89
N ALA A 228 -18.74 -17.48 -2.68
CA ALA A 228 -18.77 -18.16 -1.39
C ALA A 228 -17.34 -18.50 -0.90
N GLY A 229 -17.00 -18.06 0.31
CA GLY A 229 -15.68 -18.25 0.92
C GLY A 229 -14.61 -17.23 0.52
N ALA A 230 -14.93 -16.20 -0.29
CA ALA A 230 -13.97 -15.17 -0.68
C ALA A 230 -13.35 -14.42 0.50
N GLU A 231 -14.11 -14.15 1.56
CA GLU A 231 -13.61 -13.55 2.82
C GLU A 231 -12.58 -14.41 3.55
N ASN A 232 -12.59 -15.72 3.30
CA ASN A 232 -11.66 -16.69 3.88
C ASN A 232 -10.57 -17.07 2.88
N SER A 233 -10.34 -16.24 1.85
CA SER A 233 -9.23 -16.42 0.92
C SER A 233 -7.92 -16.61 1.69
N PRO A 234 -7.10 -17.63 1.36
CA PRO A 234 -5.79 -17.78 1.99
C PRO A 234 -4.80 -16.71 1.52
N HIS A 235 -5.14 -15.95 0.48
CA HIS A 235 -4.34 -14.89 -0.10
C HIS A 235 -4.76 -13.54 0.47
N ALA A 236 -3.77 -12.77 0.90
CA ALA A 236 -3.87 -11.36 1.21
C ALA A 236 -2.51 -10.70 0.93
N ARG A 237 -2.53 -9.49 0.41
CA ARG A 237 -1.38 -8.62 0.21
C ARG A 237 -1.51 -7.43 1.13
N VAL A 238 -0.40 -7.10 1.77
CA VAL A 238 -0.22 -5.89 2.57
C VAL A 238 1.08 -5.21 2.17
N MET A 239 1.14 -3.91 2.37
CA MET A 239 2.30 -3.09 2.05
C MET A 239 2.96 -2.58 3.32
N ILE A 240 4.28 -2.74 3.40
CA ILE A 240 5.12 -2.09 4.41
C ILE A 240 5.96 -1.04 3.70
N GLU A 241 5.74 0.21 4.05
CA GLU A 241 6.52 1.33 3.57
C GLU A 241 7.66 1.64 4.55
N ILE A 242 8.86 1.83 4.02
CA ILE A 242 10.05 2.24 4.77
C ILE A 242 10.48 3.60 4.24
N ASP A 243 10.41 4.62 5.09
CA ASP A 243 10.82 5.96 4.70
C ASP A 243 12.35 6.15 4.77
N PRO A 244 12.90 7.30 4.33
CA PRO A 244 14.34 7.57 4.37
C PRO A 244 15.00 7.46 5.75
N PHE A 245 14.21 7.46 6.83
CA PHE A 245 14.67 7.45 8.22
C PHE A 245 14.39 6.11 8.91
N GLY A 246 14.01 5.08 8.14
CA GLY A 246 13.73 3.74 8.66
C GLY A 246 12.39 3.62 9.39
N ARG A 247 11.52 4.63 9.33
CA ARG A 247 10.19 4.56 9.96
C ARG A 247 9.28 3.71 9.09
N LEU A 248 8.52 2.82 9.73
CA LEU A 248 7.71 1.83 9.06
C LEU A 248 6.23 2.21 9.08
N ARG A 249 5.54 1.97 7.96
CA ARG A 249 4.07 2.04 7.89
C ARG A 249 3.52 0.77 7.26
N LEU A 250 2.55 0.15 7.90
CA LEU A 250 1.79 -0.98 7.40
C LEU A 250 0.45 -0.51 6.87
N ASP A 251 0.21 -0.64 5.56
CA ASP A 251 -0.96 -0.10 4.85
C ASP A 251 -1.28 1.34 5.28
N GLY A 252 -0.23 2.18 5.31
CA GLY A 252 -0.31 3.58 5.69
C GLY A 252 -0.39 3.86 7.20
N ARG A 253 -0.43 2.85 8.08
CA ARG A 253 -0.44 3.05 9.55
C ARG A 253 0.95 2.84 10.15
N PRO A 254 1.43 3.69 11.07
CA PRO A 254 2.71 3.46 11.73
C PRO A 254 2.77 2.08 12.42
N ILE A 255 3.89 1.38 12.26
CA ILE A 255 4.21 0.14 12.98
C ILE A 255 5.65 0.20 13.50
N LEU A 256 5.92 -0.39 14.66
CA LEU A 256 7.28 -0.52 15.16
C LEU A 256 7.92 -1.80 14.62
N LEU A 257 9.23 -1.76 14.38
CA LEU A 257 9.97 -2.96 13.98
C LEU A 257 9.80 -4.11 15.01
N SER A 258 9.74 -3.78 16.31
CA SER A 258 9.55 -4.75 17.39
C SER A 258 8.23 -5.51 17.33
N ASP A 259 7.21 -4.91 16.73
CA ASP A 259 5.85 -5.46 16.69
C ASP A 259 5.63 -6.26 15.40
N LEU A 260 6.58 -6.15 14.45
CA LEU A 260 6.41 -6.66 13.10
C LEU A 260 6.38 -8.19 13.06
N ARG A 261 7.18 -8.84 13.91
CA ARG A 261 7.20 -10.31 14.00
C ARG A 261 5.85 -10.86 14.47
N GLU A 262 5.35 -10.37 15.61
CA GLU A 262 4.07 -10.83 16.15
C GLU A 262 2.94 -10.55 15.15
N TRP A 263 2.96 -9.37 14.53
CA TRP A 263 2.02 -9.04 13.46
C TRP A 263 2.10 -10.04 12.30
N ALA A 264 3.32 -10.42 11.86
CA ALA A 264 3.50 -11.37 10.76
C ALA A 264 2.99 -12.77 11.11
N GLU A 265 3.20 -13.23 12.35
CA GLU A 265 2.67 -14.51 12.86
C GLU A 265 1.13 -14.52 12.79
N GLN A 266 0.48 -13.45 13.26
CA GLN A 266 -0.97 -13.30 13.19
C GLN A 266 -1.48 -13.21 11.74
N PHE A 267 -0.76 -12.47 10.89
CA PHE A 267 -1.11 -12.28 9.48
C PHE A 267 -1.09 -13.62 8.73
N ILE A 268 -0.05 -14.43 8.90
CA ILE A 268 0.08 -15.72 8.22
C ILE A 268 -0.86 -16.77 8.81
N ALA A 269 -1.13 -16.74 10.12
CA ALA A 269 -2.16 -17.59 10.72
C ALA A 269 -3.54 -17.35 10.10
N LYS A 270 -3.86 -16.09 9.78
CA LYS A 270 -5.11 -15.72 9.09
C LYS A 270 -5.07 -15.97 7.59
N TYR A 271 -3.93 -15.68 6.94
CA TYR A 271 -3.73 -15.78 5.50
C TYR A 271 -2.49 -16.63 5.21
N PRO A 272 -2.64 -17.97 5.14
CA PRO A 272 -1.50 -18.88 4.99
C PRO A 272 -0.68 -18.68 3.70
N LYS A 273 -1.24 -17.99 2.69
CA LYS A 273 -0.56 -17.58 1.45
C LYS A 273 -0.40 -16.07 1.36
N GLY A 274 -0.32 -15.40 2.51
CA GLY A 274 -0.12 -13.97 2.63
C GLY A 274 1.15 -13.49 1.92
N PHE A 275 1.13 -12.24 1.49
CA PHE A 275 2.18 -11.59 0.73
C PHE A 275 2.48 -10.22 1.32
N VAL A 276 3.76 -9.92 1.51
CA VAL A 276 4.17 -8.62 2.03
C VAL A 276 5.03 -7.90 1.00
N GLN A 277 4.54 -6.76 0.53
CA GLN A 277 5.29 -5.88 -0.34
C GLN A 277 6.02 -4.84 0.51
N ILE A 278 7.35 -4.89 0.52
CA ILE A 278 8.22 -3.94 1.22
C ILE A 278 8.60 -2.84 0.24
N ARG A 279 7.98 -1.67 0.39
CA ARG A 279 8.23 -0.50 -0.45
C ARG A 279 9.18 0.46 0.29
N ALA A 280 10.44 0.48 -0.10
CA ALA A 280 11.46 1.30 0.54
C ALA A 280 11.76 2.56 -0.28
N ALA A 281 11.77 3.72 0.39
CA ALA A 281 12.27 4.96 -0.19
C ALA A 281 13.71 4.78 -0.71
N GLY A 282 14.08 5.48 -1.78
CA GLY A 282 15.42 5.33 -2.37
C GLY A 282 16.59 5.65 -1.42
N LYS A 283 16.34 6.52 -0.43
CA LYS A 283 17.27 6.86 0.65
C LYS A 283 17.20 5.95 1.88
N ALA A 284 16.23 5.03 1.96
CA ALA A 284 16.12 4.12 3.10
C ALA A 284 17.38 3.26 3.22
N ILE A 285 17.88 3.11 4.44
CA ILE A 285 19.13 2.40 4.68
C ILE A 285 18.89 0.90 4.44
N VAL A 286 19.85 0.25 3.78
CA VAL A 286 19.78 -1.20 3.49
C VAL A 286 19.53 -2.01 4.76
N HIS A 287 20.15 -1.62 5.89
CA HIS A 287 19.95 -2.25 7.18
C HIS A 287 18.47 -2.31 7.58
N ASP A 288 17.72 -1.21 7.46
CA ASP A 288 16.31 -1.17 7.86
C ASP A 288 15.45 -2.13 7.02
N VAL A 289 15.71 -2.17 5.71
CA VAL A 289 15.04 -3.09 4.79
C VAL A 289 15.31 -4.55 5.14
N GLU A 290 16.56 -4.88 5.47
CA GLU A 290 16.93 -6.24 5.87
C GLU A 290 16.37 -6.62 7.25
N GLN A 291 16.30 -5.68 8.20
CA GLN A 291 15.65 -5.91 9.50
C GLN A 291 14.16 -6.22 9.32
N VAL A 292 13.44 -5.42 8.54
CA VAL A 292 12.02 -5.67 8.22
C VAL A 292 11.84 -7.05 7.61
N ARG A 293 12.63 -7.39 6.59
CA ARG A 293 12.59 -8.71 5.95
C ARG A 293 12.91 -9.85 6.92
N MET A 294 13.85 -9.66 7.83
CA MET A 294 14.19 -10.65 8.85
C MET A 294 13.04 -10.89 9.82
N GLU A 295 12.44 -9.84 10.38
CA GLU A 295 11.31 -9.95 11.32
C GLU A 295 10.09 -10.61 10.67
N LEU A 296 9.79 -10.26 9.42
CA LEU A 296 8.74 -10.92 8.62
C LEU A 296 8.99 -12.42 8.50
N ARG A 297 10.22 -12.83 8.16
CA ARG A 297 10.59 -14.25 8.04
C ARG A 297 10.52 -14.99 9.36
N LEU A 298 10.98 -14.37 10.45
CA LEU A 298 10.89 -14.94 11.79
C LEU A 298 9.43 -15.13 12.23
N GLY A 299 8.52 -14.27 11.76
CA GLY A 299 7.08 -14.43 11.95
C GLY A 299 6.38 -15.31 10.90
N GLY A 300 7.13 -15.95 9.99
CA GLY A 300 6.59 -16.87 9.00
C GLY A 300 6.10 -16.25 7.68
N ALA A 301 6.20 -14.94 7.50
CA ALA A 301 5.88 -14.25 6.25
C ALA A 301 7.08 -14.34 5.27
N TRP A 302 7.19 -15.47 4.57
CA TRP A 302 8.30 -15.76 3.65
C TRP A 302 8.12 -15.16 2.25
N GLU A 303 6.87 -15.01 1.82
CA GLU A 303 6.49 -14.47 0.51
C GLU A 303 6.54 -12.94 0.57
N THR A 304 7.69 -12.38 0.20
CA THR A 304 7.95 -10.93 0.23
C THR A 304 8.49 -10.43 -1.10
N GLU A 305 8.14 -9.20 -1.47
CA GLU A 305 8.75 -8.47 -2.58
C GLU A 305 9.33 -7.16 -2.06
N ILE A 306 10.54 -6.81 -2.49
CA ILE A 306 11.16 -5.53 -2.14
C ILE A 306 11.10 -4.62 -3.37
N ILE A 307 10.39 -3.50 -3.24
CA ILE A 307 10.37 -2.42 -4.21
C ILE A 307 11.22 -1.28 -3.66
N ARG A 308 12.35 -0.99 -4.31
CA ARG A 308 13.16 0.19 -4.01
C ARG A 308 12.73 1.32 -4.93
N LEU A 309 12.24 2.39 -4.33
CA LEU A 309 11.88 3.59 -5.08
C LEU A 309 13.15 4.34 -5.53
N PRO A 310 13.09 5.07 -6.66
CA PRO A 310 14.20 5.91 -7.06
C PRO A 310 14.47 6.98 -5.99
N ALA A 311 15.75 7.31 -5.81
CA ALA A 311 16.15 8.47 -5.04
C ALA A 311 16.07 9.70 -5.97
N GLU A 312 14.99 10.48 -5.85
CA GLU A 312 14.77 11.67 -6.70
C GLU A 312 15.59 12.88 -6.26
N ASP A 313 16.06 12.86 -5.01
CA ASP A 313 16.85 13.92 -4.40
C ASP A 313 18.31 13.95 -4.92
N ALA A 314 18.90 15.14 -4.96
CA ALA A 314 20.30 15.31 -5.32
C ALA A 314 21.24 14.66 -4.29
N VAL A 315 22.38 14.15 -4.78
CA VAL A 315 23.45 13.63 -3.93
C VAL A 315 24.19 14.81 -3.30
N LEU A 316 23.93 15.04 -2.01
CA LEU A 316 24.61 16.07 -1.23
C LEU A 316 26.09 15.70 -0.98
N PRO A 317 27.00 16.70 -0.91
CA PRO A 317 28.41 16.46 -0.64
C PRO A 317 28.63 15.85 0.75
N ARG A 318 29.49 14.84 0.82
CA ARG A 318 29.81 14.07 2.05
C ARG A 318 31.24 14.32 2.54
N THR A 319 32.04 15.00 1.74
CA THR A 319 33.41 15.39 2.08
C THR A 319 33.67 16.84 1.66
N PRO A 320 34.66 17.53 2.27
CA PRO A 320 35.07 18.86 1.85
C PRO A 320 35.40 18.95 0.35
N ASP A 321 36.08 17.94 -0.20
CA ASP A 321 36.41 17.89 -1.64
C ASP A 321 35.16 17.78 -2.52
N GLN A 322 34.17 16.99 -2.10
CA GLN A 322 32.89 16.91 -2.81
C GLN A 322 32.15 18.24 -2.76
N LEU A 323 32.16 18.94 -1.62
CA LEU A 323 31.56 20.26 -1.48
C LEU A 323 32.19 21.25 -2.48
N GLN A 324 33.52 21.33 -2.51
CA GLN A 324 34.24 22.23 -3.42
C GLN A 324 33.95 21.90 -4.89
N ARG A 325 33.93 20.61 -5.26
CA ARG A 325 33.57 20.19 -6.62
C ARG A 325 32.13 20.56 -6.99
N GLN A 326 31.19 20.41 -6.06
CA GLN A 326 29.79 20.73 -6.30
C GLN A 326 29.56 22.24 -6.44
N LEU A 327 30.23 23.06 -5.62
CA LEU A 327 30.18 24.52 -5.74
C LEU A 327 30.73 24.99 -7.09
N LYS A 328 31.90 24.45 -7.50
CA LYS A 328 32.45 24.74 -8.83
C LYS A 328 31.52 24.30 -9.97
N TRP A 329 30.81 23.19 -9.80
CA TRP A 329 29.81 22.76 -10.77
C TRP A 329 28.65 23.75 -10.86
N TRP A 330 28.13 24.24 -9.74
CA TRP A 330 27.09 25.28 -9.70
C TRP A 330 27.57 26.59 -10.32
N ASP A 331 28.79 27.04 -10.01
CA ASP A 331 29.38 28.24 -10.64
C ASP A 331 29.35 28.12 -12.17
N ASN A 332 29.70 26.95 -12.70
CA ASN A 332 29.63 26.68 -14.13
C ASN A 332 28.19 26.63 -14.67
N GLN A 333 27.22 26.07 -13.92
CA GLN A 333 25.82 26.08 -14.36
C GLN A 333 25.29 27.52 -14.47
N PHE A 334 25.56 28.36 -13.47
CA PHE A 334 25.12 29.75 -13.48
C PHE A 334 25.82 30.59 -14.56
N ALA A 335 27.11 30.36 -14.80
CA ALA A 335 27.86 31.05 -15.85
C ALA A 335 27.37 30.72 -17.27
N ASN A 336 26.74 29.56 -17.47
CA ASN A 336 26.26 29.08 -18.76
C ASN A 336 24.73 28.89 -18.78
N ALA A 337 23.99 29.60 -17.91
CA ALA A 337 22.56 29.39 -17.71
C ALA A 337 21.73 29.54 -19.01
N GLN A 338 22.15 30.45 -19.90
CA GLN A 338 21.53 30.68 -21.20
C GLN A 338 21.56 29.46 -22.14
N ASP A 339 22.50 28.54 -21.94
CA ASP A 339 22.68 27.34 -22.77
C ASP A 339 21.92 26.12 -22.21
N LEU A 340 21.26 26.27 -21.05
CA LEU A 340 20.54 25.22 -20.36
C LEU A 340 19.04 25.24 -20.70
N ILE A 341 18.45 24.05 -20.76
CA ILE A 341 17.01 23.87 -21.01
C ILE A 341 16.17 24.33 -19.81
N ARG A 342 16.72 24.19 -18.60
CA ARG A 342 16.08 24.57 -17.33
C ARG A 342 16.92 25.64 -16.65
N ASP A 343 16.25 26.58 -16.00
CA ASP A 343 16.92 27.57 -15.16
C ASP A 343 17.65 26.88 -13.98
N PRO A 344 18.99 26.95 -13.93
CA PRO A 344 19.76 26.33 -12.85
C PRO A 344 19.43 26.91 -11.46
N ALA A 345 18.83 28.10 -11.38
CA ALA A 345 18.37 28.66 -10.11
C ALA A 345 17.22 27.85 -9.49
N GLU A 346 16.32 27.28 -10.30
CA GLU A 346 15.25 26.42 -9.80
C GLU A 346 15.80 25.13 -9.20
N ASP A 347 16.78 24.51 -9.88
CA ASP A 347 17.44 23.30 -9.40
C ASP A 347 18.22 23.58 -8.11
N ALA A 348 18.94 24.70 -8.05
CA ALA A 348 19.65 25.12 -6.86
C ALA A 348 18.69 25.35 -5.67
N GLN A 349 17.53 25.96 -5.93
CA GLN A 349 16.50 26.14 -4.92
C GLN A 349 15.94 24.81 -4.42
N ALA A 350 15.70 23.84 -5.31
CA ALA A 350 15.25 22.50 -4.93
C ALA A 350 16.27 21.80 -4.02
N VAL A 351 17.57 21.91 -4.35
CA VAL A 351 18.68 21.36 -3.54
C VAL A 351 18.78 22.07 -2.17
N LEU A 352 18.63 23.40 -2.12
CA LEU A 352 18.63 24.14 -0.85
C LEU A 352 17.47 23.71 0.05
N GLN A 353 16.27 23.55 -0.52
CA GLN A 353 15.12 23.04 0.22
C GLN A 353 15.34 21.61 0.71
N GLN A 354 15.99 20.76 -0.10
CA GLN A 354 16.39 19.41 0.32
C GLN A 354 17.34 19.46 1.52
N ILE A 355 18.39 20.29 1.46
CA ILE A 355 19.34 20.46 2.57
C ILE A 355 18.62 20.88 3.85
N GLN A 356 17.69 21.83 3.76
CA GLN A 356 16.91 22.28 4.92
C GLN A 356 16.07 21.14 5.53
N ARG A 357 15.38 20.35 4.70
CA ARG A 357 14.62 19.17 5.15
C ARG A 357 15.54 18.14 5.82
N ASP A 358 16.65 17.78 5.18
CA ASP A 358 17.58 16.78 5.68
C ASP A 358 18.20 17.22 7.02
N LEU A 359 18.58 18.51 7.16
CA LEU A 359 19.09 19.07 8.42
C LEU A 359 18.05 19.06 9.54
N GLN A 360 16.79 19.42 9.26
CA GLN A 360 15.72 19.38 10.26
C GLN A 360 15.54 17.97 10.83
N VAL A 361 15.59 16.94 9.98
CA VAL A 361 15.43 15.57 10.44
C VAL A 361 16.65 15.09 11.23
N LEU A 362 17.87 15.45 10.81
CA LEU A 362 19.07 15.13 11.59
C LEU A 362 19.03 15.76 12.98
N GLN A 363 18.62 17.02 13.09
CA GLN A 363 18.46 17.70 14.38
C GLN A 363 17.40 17.04 15.27
N ALA A 364 16.24 16.70 14.69
CA ALA A 364 15.19 15.99 15.42
C ALA A 364 15.67 14.61 15.93
N THR A 365 16.40 13.88 15.08
CA THR A 365 16.96 12.57 15.41
C THR A 365 18.01 12.67 16.51
N GLN A 366 18.91 13.65 16.43
CA GLN A 366 19.89 13.91 17.48
C GLN A 366 19.21 14.18 18.83
N GLY A 367 18.22 15.08 18.86
CA GLY A 367 17.48 15.39 20.09
C GLY A 367 16.79 14.17 20.69
N LEU A 368 16.19 13.31 19.85
CA LEU A 368 15.58 12.05 20.28
C LEU A 368 16.62 11.11 20.92
N TRP A 369 17.78 10.95 20.31
CA TRP A 369 18.84 10.09 20.82
C TRP A 369 19.46 10.61 22.12
N GLU A 370 19.64 11.91 22.24
CA GLU A 370 20.11 12.54 23.48
C GLU A 370 19.13 12.31 24.62
N GLN A 371 17.83 12.49 24.38
CA GLN A 371 16.77 12.22 25.35
C GLN A 371 16.72 10.73 25.73
N TYR A 372 16.78 9.84 24.74
CA TYR A 372 16.78 8.40 24.97
C TYR A 372 17.99 7.97 25.81
N ALA A 373 19.19 8.43 25.46
CA ALA A 373 20.42 8.13 26.19
C ALA A 373 20.35 8.63 27.65
N LYS A 374 19.83 9.85 27.87
CA LYS A 374 19.60 10.37 29.23
C LYS A 374 18.67 9.48 30.04
N ASN A 375 17.52 9.11 29.47
CA ASN A 375 16.52 8.28 30.14
C ASN A 375 17.04 6.86 30.42
N LEU A 376 17.77 6.27 29.48
CA LEU A 376 18.35 4.94 29.63
C LEU A 376 19.38 4.92 30.76
N ARG A 377 20.27 5.92 30.83
CA ARG A 377 21.22 6.06 31.95
C ARG A 377 20.51 6.13 33.31
N GLN A 378 19.44 6.92 33.42
CA GLN A 378 18.67 7.03 34.66
C GLN A 378 18.04 5.68 35.06
N LYS A 379 17.47 4.96 34.09
CA LYS A 379 16.91 3.62 34.32
C LYS A 379 17.98 2.62 34.76
N MET A 380 19.16 2.67 34.15
CA MET A 380 20.29 1.81 34.52
C MET A 380 20.75 2.07 35.95
N GLU A 381 20.89 3.33 36.37
CA GLU A 381 21.27 3.66 37.75
C GLU A 381 20.22 3.19 38.76
N THR A 382 18.94 3.35 38.43
CA THR A 382 17.84 2.84 39.27
C THR A 382 17.90 1.32 39.42
N TYR A 383 18.14 0.60 38.32
CA TYR A 383 18.28 -0.86 38.33
C TYR A 383 19.48 -1.32 39.17
N LYS A 384 20.64 -0.67 39.03
CA LYS A 384 21.83 -0.97 39.84
C LYS A 384 21.58 -0.77 41.33
N ALA A 385 20.94 0.34 41.71
CA ALA A 385 20.60 0.61 43.11
C ALA A 385 19.65 -0.45 43.69
N SER A 386 18.73 -0.98 42.88
CA SER A 386 17.79 -2.03 43.31
C SER A 386 18.39 -3.43 43.44
N THR A 387 19.57 -3.66 42.85
CA THR A 387 20.24 -4.97 42.79
C THR A 387 21.48 -5.08 43.69
N GLN A 388 21.87 -4.00 44.38
CA GLN A 388 22.89 -4.06 45.42
C GLN A 388 22.30 -4.69 46.71
N PRO A 389 22.95 -5.71 47.31
CA PRO A 389 22.46 -6.31 48.55
C PRO A 389 22.46 -5.27 49.68
N ALA A 390 21.37 -5.22 50.45
CA ALA A 390 21.26 -4.34 51.62
C ALA A 390 22.45 -4.60 52.55
N GLY A 391 23.37 -3.62 52.63
CA GLY A 391 24.56 -3.71 53.46
C GLY A 391 24.19 -4.08 54.89
N THR A 392 24.80 -5.16 55.38
CA THR A 392 24.75 -5.63 56.75
C THR A 392 25.05 -4.46 57.68
N LYS A 393 24.06 -3.98 58.43
CA LYS A 393 24.28 -3.02 59.51
C LYS A 393 25.14 -3.72 60.56
N THR A 394 26.43 -3.38 60.60
CA THR A 394 27.31 -3.66 61.74
C THR A 394 26.68 -3.05 62.99
N GLN A 395 26.21 -3.91 63.89
CA GLN A 395 25.83 -3.50 65.24
C GLN A 395 27.11 -3.14 66.00
N ASP A 396 27.26 -1.85 66.31
CA ASP A 396 28.17 -1.38 67.36
C ASP A 396 27.84 -2.11 68.66
N LYS A 397 28.85 -2.79 69.22
CA LYS A 397 28.79 -3.39 70.55
C LYS A 397 29.46 -2.41 71.52
N PRO A 398 28.79 -1.98 72.61
CA PRO A 398 29.38 -1.03 73.53
C PRO A 398 30.46 -1.72 74.36
N SER A 399 31.65 -1.13 74.39
CA SER A 399 32.72 -1.44 75.33
C SER A 399 32.29 -1.03 76.74
N GLY A 400 32.28 -1.98 77.66
CA GLY A 400 32.15 -1.77 79.10
C GLY A 400 33.10 -2.73 79.84
N PRO A 401 33.32 -2.46 81.14
CA PRO A 401 34.51 -1.77 81.66
C PRO A 401 35.76 -2.63 81.85
#